data_AF-A0A954VKZ9-F1
#
_entry.id   AF-A0A954VKZ9-F1
#
_cell.length_a   1.000
_cell.length_b   1.000
_cell.length_c   1.000
_cell.angle_alpha   90.00
_cell.angle_beta   90.00
_cell.angle_gamma   90.00
#
_symmetry.space_group_name_H-M   'P 1'
#
loop_
_entity.id
_entity.type
_entity.pdbx_description
1 polymer ?
#
loop_
_entity_poly.entity_id
_entity_poly.type
_entity_poly.pdbx_seq_one_letter_code
_entity_poly.pdbx_strand_id
1 'polypeptide(L)'
;MNLGYIYLLSFFALIVCSLFISILGASILRNWHFSWRSIIICALPTWLVLGFFSLDTFHQPLFVAWHQKQNTALPREGCLIYRPSFGHLYAIYTMDREKFSSWVTRHPWKLHPGNNDLLFADGPVLGCSAPELNYETEMAPNGGQLRVYYEKGKVFVSYNVM
;
A
#
# COMPACT_ATOMS: atom_id res chain seq x y z
N MET A 1 3.17 -4.56 9.77
CA MET A 1 2.58 -3.57 8.83
C MET A 1 1.12 -3.94 8.64
N ASN A 2 0.20 -2.99 8.59
CA ASN A 2 -1.24 -3.29 8.47
C ASN A 2 -1.77 -2.91 7.08
N LEU A 3 -1.38 -3.69 6.06
CA LEU A 3 -1.78 -3.48 4.67
C LEU A 3 -3.30 -3.45 4.52
N GLY A 4 -3.99 -4.46 5.07
CA GLY A 4 -5.45 -4.56 5.00
C GLY A 4 -6.17 -3.38 5.67
N TYR A 5 -5.70 -2.93 6.84
CA TYR A 5 -6.29 -1.77 7.50
C TYR A 5 -6.15 -0.48 6.69
N ILE A 6 -4.96 -0.20 6.14
CA ILE A 6 -4.73 1.02 5.35
C ILE A 6 -5.50 0.96 4.02
N TYR A 7 -5.61 -0.23 3.42
CA TYR A 7 -6.43 -0.47 2.23
C TYR A 7 -7.90 -0.15 2.49
N LEU A 8 -8.46 -0.64 3.61
CA LEU A 8 -9.84 -0.37 4.02
C LEU A 8 -10.06 1.10 4.39
N LEU A 9 -9.12 1.72 5.12
CA LEU A 9 -9.21 3.15 5.42
C LEU A 9 -9.24 4.00 4.14
N SER A 10 -8.42 3.65 3.14
CA SER A 10 -8.39 4.35 1.85
C SER A 10 -9.73 4.20 1.11
N PHE A 11 -10.35 3.02 1.20
CA PHE A 11 -11.70 2.77 0.67
C PHE A 11 -12.76 3.64 1.36
N PHE A 12 -12.81 3.61 2.69
CA PHE A 12 -13.78 4.37 3.46
C PHE A 12 -13.60 5.87 3.27
N ALA A 13 -12.36 6.36 3.20
CA ALA A 13 -12.09 7.77 2.95
C ALA A 13 -12.70 8.24 1.62
N LEU A 14 -12.57 7.46 0.55
CA LEU A 14 -13.14 7.81 -0.76
C LEU A 14 -14.67 7.78 -0.74
N ILE A 15 -15.26 6.75 -0.13
CA ILE A 15 -16.73 6.64 -0.01
C ILE A 15 -17.34 7.78 0.82
N VAL A 16 -16.67 8.15 1.92
CA VAL A 16 -17.13 9.25 2.79
C VAL A 16 -16.95 10.59 2.09
N CYS A 17 -15.81 10.82 1.42
CA CYS A 17 -15.58 12.04 0.65
C CYS A 17 -16.60 12.19 -0.50
N SER A 18 -16.90 11.12 -1.24
CA SER A 18 -17.90 11.18 -2.32
C SER A 18 -19.31 11.44 -1.78
N LEU A 19 -19.64 10.94 -0.59
CA LEU A 19 -20.90 11.25 0.09
C LEU A 19 -20.98 12.73 0.46
N PHE A 20 -19.92 13.28 1.06
CA PHE A 20 -19.87 14.70 1.40
C PHE A 20 -20.00 15.60 0.16
N ILE A 21 -19.32 15.26 -0.94
CA ILE A 21 -19.43 16.00 -2.21
C ILE A 21 -20.86 15.94 -2.74
N SER A 22 -21.51 14.78 -2.65
CA SER A 22 -22.88 14.59 -3.10
C SER A 22 -23.89 15.38 -2.26
N ILE A 23 -23.74 15.38 -0.93
CA ILE A 23 -24.54 16.20 0.00
C ILE A 23 -24.31 17.69 -0.26
N LEU A 24 -23.07 18.10 -0.50
CA LEU A 24 -22.73 19.50 -0.80
C LEU A 24 -23.39 19.95 -2.12
N GLY A 25 -23.29 19.13 -3.18
CA GLY A 25 -23.96 19.40 -4.46
C GLY A 25 -25.48 19.50 -4.31
N ALA A 26 -26.07 18.57 -3.56
CA ALA A 26 -27.49 18.60 -3.20
C ALA A 26 -27.88 19.87 -2.44
N SER A 27 -27.04 20.32 -1.51
CA SER A 27 -27.27 21.54 -0.72
C SER A 27 -27.18 22.81 -1.59
N ILE A 28 -26.29 22.83 -2.59
CA ILE A 28 -26.24 23.92 -3.57
C ILE A 28 -27.53 23.93 -4.40
N LEU A 29 -28.03 22.77 -4.85
CA LEU A 29 -29.30 22.67 -5.57
C LEU A 29 -30.48 23.13 -4.70
N ARG A 30 -30.44 22.94 -3.38
CA ARG A 30 -31.47 23.46 -2.47
C ARG A 30 -31.60 24.98 -2.54
N ASN A 31 -30.49 25.70 -2.71
CA ASN A 31 -30.50 27.15 -2.87
C ASN A 31 -31.23 27.60 -4.16
N TRP A 32 -31.49 26.68 -5.09
CA TRP A 32 -32.27 26.91 -6.31
C TRP A 32 -33.70 26.38 -6.20
N HIS A 33 -34.25 26.31 -4.98
CA HIS A 33 -35.65 25.95 -4.68
C HIS A 33 -36.08 24.50 -4.97
N PHE A 34 -35.15 23.56 -5.13
CA PHE A 34 -35.50 22.13 -5.25
C PHE A 34 -36.08 21.55 -3.94
N SER A 35 -37.04 20.63 -4.05
CA SER A 35 -37.66 19.94 -2.89
C SER A 35 -36.70 18.93 -2.23
N TRP A 36 -36.87 18.63 -0.93
CA TRP A 36 -36.09 17.61 -0.23
C TRP A 36 -36.17 16.22 -0.88
N ARG A 37 -37.33 15.88 -1.45
CA ARG A 37 -37.52 14.64 -2.20
C ARG A 37 -36.63 14.60 -3.44
N SER A 38 -36.59 15.70 -4.20
CA SER A 38 -35.72 15.83 -5.37
C SER A 38 -34.24 15.74 -4.98
N ILE A 39 -33.88 16.36 -3.86
CA ILE A 39 -32.50 16.34 -3.34
C ILE A 39 -32.04 14.93 -3.01
N ILE A 40 -32.85 14.14 -2.29
CA ILE A 40 -32.49 12.76 -1.94
C ILE A 40 -32.41 11.87 -3.19
N ILE A 41 -33.37 12.02 -4.11
CA ILE A 41 -33.40 11.28 -5.37
C ILE A 41 -32.17 11.57 -6.23
N CYS A 42 -31.64 12.79 -6.21
CA CYS A 42 -30.42 13.13 -6.95
C CYS A 42 -29.14 12.75 -6.19
N ALA A 43 -29.07 12.99 -4.88
CA ALA A 43 -27.86 12.80 -4.09
C ALA A 43 -27.39 11.34 -4.05
N LEU A 44 -28.31 10.38 -3.94
CA LEU A 44 -27.96 8.97 -3.78
C LEU A 44 -27.36 8.36 -5.06
N PRO A 45 -27.96 8.53 -6.26
CA PRO A 45 -27.32 8.14 -7.52
C PRO A 45 -26.00 8.86 -7.76
N THR A 46 -25.92 10.17 -7.49
CA THR A 46 -24.67 10.92 -7.63
C THR A 46 -23.58 10.37 -6.71
N TRP A 47 -23.91 10.04 -5.46
CA TRP A 47 -22.96 9.42 -4.53
C TRP A 47 -22.46 8.07 -5.02
N LEU A 48 -23.36 7.20 -5.48
CA LEU A 48 -22.98 5.88 -6.01
C LEU A 48 -22.05 6.01 -7.21
N VAL A 49 -22.38 6.89 -8.17
CA VAL A 49 -21.57 7.12 -9.37
C VAL A 49 -20.21 7.71 -8.99
N LEU A 50 -20.18 8.77 -8.18
CA LEU A 50 -18.93 9.39 -7.74
C LEU A 50 -18.09 8.43 -6.90
N GLY A 51 -18.72 7.65 -6.01
CA GLY A 51 -18.05 6.65 -5.18
C GLY A 51 -17.40 5.57 -6.03
N PHE A 52 -18.12 5.02 -7.01
CA PHE A 52 -17.59 4.03 -7.93
C PHE A 52 -16.38 4.56 -8.71
N PHE A 53 -16.51 5.71 -9.37
CA PHE A 53 -15.40 6.31 -10.12
C PHE A 53 -14.22 6.69 -9.23
N SER A 54 -14.50 7.19 -8.02
CA SER A 54 -13.45 7.56 -7.07
C SER A 54 -12.65 6.35 -6.62
N LEU A 55 -13.33 5.23 -6.36
CA LEU A 55 -12.65 3.99 -5.98
C LEU A 55 -11.81 3.45 -7.13
N ASP A 56 -12.37 3.36 -8.34
CA ASP A 56 -11.65 2.85 -9.51
C ASP A 56 -10.38 3.67 -9.82
N THR A 57 -10.49 5.01 -9.72
CA THR A 57 -9.39 5.90 -10.11
C THR A 57 -8.39 6.16 -8.97
N PHE A 58 -8.86 6.34 -7.74
CA PHE A 58 -8.05 6.89 -6.65
C PHE A 58 -7.75 5.92 -5.52
N HIS A 59 -8.40 4.75 -5.44
CA HIS A 59 -8.19 3.84 -4.32
C HIS A 59 -6.75 3.36 -4.22
N GLN A 60 -6.20 2.83 -5.31
CA GLN A 60 -4.83 2.33 -5.32
C GLN A 60 -3.78 3.45 -5.10
N PRO A 61 -3.82 4.61 -5.79
CA PRO A 61 -2.90 5.71 -5.51
C PRO A 61 -2.95 6.22 -4.07
N LEU A 62 -4.15 6.37 -3.50
CA LEU A 62 -4.34 6.82 -2.12
C LEU A 62 -3.76 5.80 -1.13
N PHE A 63 -4.06 4.51 -1.35
CA PHE A 63 -3.54 3.41 -0.55
C PHE A 63 -2.01 3.37 -0.56
N VAL A 64 -1.41 3.46 -1.75
CA VAL A 64 0.05 3.51 -1.94
C VAL A 64 0.65 4.67 -1.14
N ALA A 65 0.12 5.89 -1.31
CA ALA A 65 0.63 7.08 -0.66
C ALA A 65 0.52 7.02 0.87
N TRP A 66 -0.64 6.58 1.39
CA TRP A 66 -0.86 6.46 2.83
C TRP A 66 0.00 5.36 3.44
N HIS A 67 0.07 4.20 2.79
CA HIS A 67 0.89 3.10 3.27
C HIS A 67 2.37 3.49 3.29
N GLN A 68 2.88 4.10 2.22
CA GLN A 68 4.27 4.57 2.18
C GLN A 68 4.58 5.62 3.25
N LYS A 69 3.65 6.55 3.51
CA LYS A 69 3.81 7.59 4.55
C LYS A 69 3.83 7.01 5.96
N GLN A 70 3.04 5.98 6.23
CA GLN A 70 2.91 5.36 7.56
C GLN A 70 3.96 4.26 7.80
N ASN A 71 4.54 3.70 6.74
CA ASN A 71 5.49 2.61 6.87
C ASN A 71 6.87 3.13 7.29
N THR A 72 7.22 2.88 8.55
CA THR A 72 8.51 3.26 9.13
C THR A 72 9.56 2.13 9.09
N ALA A 73 9.17 0.93 8.67
CA ALA A 73 10.08 -0.22 8.61
C ALA A 73 10.96 -0.19 7.36
N LEU A 74 10.46 0.38 6.26
CA LEU A 74 11.17 0.45 5.00
C LEU A 74 12.01 1.72 4.83
N PRO A 75 13.00 1.70 3.91
CA PRO A 75 13.78 2.89 3.60
C PRO A 75 12.89 4.04 3.12
N ARG A 76 13.21 5.27 3.55
CA ARG A 76 12.45 6.49 3.15
C ARG A 76 12.89 7.07 1.80
N GLU A 77 14.11 6.77 1.38
CA GLU A 77 14.74 7.35 0.20
C GLU A 77 15.14 6.26 -0.78
N GLY A 78 15.40 6.65 -2.04
CA GLY A 78 15.86 5.73 -3.08
C GLY A 78 14.79 4.77 -3.58
N CYS A 79 13.50 5.00 -3.29
CA CYS A 79 12.43 4.14 -3.77
C CYS A 79 12.31 4.20 -5.29
N LEU A 80 12.51 3.05 -5.95
CA LEU A 80 12.33 2.88 -7.40
C LEU A 80 10.94 2.35 -7.73
N ILE A 81 10.48 1.38 -6.93
CA ILE A 81 9.17 0.73 -7.10
C ILE A 81 8.56 0.55 -5.71
N TYR A 82 7.27 0.87 -5.59
CA TYR A 82 6.48 0.64 -4.38
C TYR A 82 5.09 0.14 -4.77
N ARG A 83 4.81 -1.15 -4.55
CA ARG A 83 3.58 -1.82 -4.98
C ARG A 83 2.96 -2.61 -3.82
N PRO A 84 2.31 -1.92 -2.88
CA PRO A 84 1.44 -2.58 -1.90
C PRO A 84 0.16 -3.06 -2.57
N SER A 85 -0.37 -4.17 -2.05
CA SER A 85 -1.73 -4.68 -2.24
C SER A 85 -2.30 -5.05 -0.86
N PHE A 86 -3.53 -5.56 -0.81
CA PHE A 86 -4.20 -5.88 0.45
C PHE A 86 -3.39 -6.83 1.37
N GLY A 87 -2.68 -7.81 0.79
CA GLY A 87 -1.90 -8.82 1.53
C GLY A 87 -0.41 -8.88 1.15
N HIS A 88 0.02 -8.11 0.17
CA HIS A 88 1.39 -8.16 -0.35
C HIS A 88 2.01 -6.77 -0.41
N LEU A 89 3.32 -6.70 -0.29
CA LEU A 89 4.08 -5.52 -0.64
C LEU A 89 5.36 -5.93 -1.35
N TYR A 90 5.51 -5.41 -2.56
CA TYR A 90 6.76 -5.46 -3.31
C TYR A 90 7.34 -4.06 -3.40
N ALA A 91 8.61 -3.90 -3.04
CA ALA A 91 9.29 -2.63 -3.18
C ALA A 91 10.75 -2.80 -3.56
N ILE A 92 11.30 -1.82 -4.28
CA ILE A 92 12.70 -1.80 -4.70
C ILE A 92 13.28 -0.45 -4.34
N TYR A 93 14.47 -0.46 -3.74
CA TYR A 93 15.19 0.74 -3.33
C TYR A 93 16.63 0.74 -3.87
N THR A 94 17.17 1.90 -4.19
CA THR A 94 18.61 2.10 -4.34
C THR A 94 19.24 2.24 -2.96
N MET A 95 20.24 1.41 -2.68
CA MET A 95 20.95 1.41 -1.41
C MET A 95 22.28 0.71 -1.63
N ASP A 96 23.37 1.27 -1.12
CA ASP A 96 24.66 0.59 -1.12
C ASP A 96 24.69 -0.56 -0.09
N ARG A 97 25.69 -1.43 -0.22
CA ARG A 97 25.81 -2.63 0.59
C ARG A 97 25.98 -2.33 2.08
N GLU A 98 26.78 -1.33 2.44
CA GLU A 98 27.07 -0.99 3.83
C GLU A 98 25.84 -0.39 4.53
N LYS A 99 25.10 0.48 3.82
CA LYS A 99 23.83 1.04 4.26
C LYS A 99 22.78 -0.05 4.39
N PHE A 100 22.75 -1.03 3.48
CA PHE A 100 21.86 -2.18 3.58
C PHE A 100 22.17 -3.02 4.83
N SER A 101 23.42 -3.43 5.04
CA SER A 101 23.81 -4.18 6.24
C SER A 101 23.46 -3.41 7.52
N SER A 102 23.74 -2.11 7.55
CA SER A 102 23.39 -1.23 8.69
C SER A 102 21.88 -1.07 8.91
N TRP A 103 21.09 -1.10 7.84
CA TRP A 103 19.63 -1.05 7.90
C TRP A 103 19.06 -2.38 8.44
N VAL A 104 19.56 -3.51 7.94
CA VAL A 104 19.18 -4.86 8.39
C VAL A 104 19.43 -5.03 9.89
N THR A 105 20.63 -4.67 10.38
CA THR A 105 20.98 -4.81 11.81
C THR A 105 20.12 -3.95 12.73
N ARG A 106 19.66 -2.78 12.24
CA ARG A 106 18.80 -1.86 13.01
C ARG A 106 17.30 -2.06 12.74
N HIS A 107 16.94 -3.06 11.92
CA HIS A 107 15.56 -3.24 11.49
C HIS A 107 14.68 -3.59 12.70
N PRO A 108 13.53 -2.91 12.89
CA PRO A 108 12.69 -3.09 14.09
C PRO A 108 12.13 -4.52 14.23
N TRP A 109 12.07 -5.27 13.14
CA TRP A 109 11.52 -6.63 13.10
C TRP A 109 12.57 -7.74 13.17
N LYS A 110 13.83 -7.41 13.50
CA LYS A 110 14.92 -8.38 13.72
C LYS A 110 15.08 -9.38 12.57
N LEU A 111 15.59 -8.87 11.45
CA LEU A 111 15.91 -9.68 10.29
C LEU A 111 17.04 -10.67 10.61
N HIS A 112 16.90 -11.92 10.18
CA HIS A 112 17.91 -12.96 10.25
C HIS A 112 18.26 -13.44 8.84
N PRO A 113 19.42 -14.09 8.63
CA PRO A 113 19.74 -14.69 7.33
C PRO A 113 18.59 -15.59 6.88
N GLY A 114 18.17 -15.40 5.63
CA GLY A 114 17.00 -16.07 5.08
C GLY A 114 17.37 -17.31 4.29
N ASN A 115 16.36 -18.16 4.07
CA ASN A 115 16.47 -19.24 3.10
C ASN A 115 16.17 -18.71 1.67
N ASN A 116 16.88 -19.23 0.67
CA ASN A 116 16.62 -18.93 -0.74
C ASN A 116 15.35 -19.62 -1.29
N ASP A 117 14.71 -20.52 -0.55
CA ASP A 117 13.54 -21.26 -1.03
C ASP A 117 12.38 -20.37 -1.50
N LEU A 118 12.16 -19.22 -0.87
CA LEU A 118 11.06 -18.30 -1.21
C LEU A 118 11.46 -17.24 -2.25
N LEU A 119 12.74 -17.17 -2.63
CA LEU A 119 13.23 -16.33 -3.72
C LEU A 119 12.58 -16.72 -5.05
N PHE A 120 12.28 -18.00 -5.26
CA PHE A 120 11.63 -18.47 -6.50
C PHE A 120 10.22 -17.90 -6.68
N ALA A 121 9.52 -17.57 -5.59
CA ALA A 121 8.20 -16.95 -5.65
C ALA A 121 8.30 -15.42 -5.83
N ASP A 122 9.22 -14.77 -5.12
CA ASP A 122 9.37 -13.30 -5.14
C ASP A 122 10.14 -12.79 -6.37
N GLY A 123 11.11 -13.56 -6.82
CA GLY A 123 12.09 -13.19 -7.84
C GLY A 123 11.48 -12.81 -9.19
N PRO A 124 10.51 -13.55 -9.75
CA PRO A 124 9.83 -13.17 -10.98
C PRO A 124 9.12 -11.81 -10.91
N VAL A 125 8.59 -11.44 -9.73
CA VAL A 125 7.87 -10.17 -9.52
C VAL A 125 8.84 -9.01 -9.32
N LEU A 126 9.92 -9.25 -8.57
CA LEU A 126 10.91 -8.25 -8.20
C LEU A 126 12.04 -8.09 -9.23
N GLY A 127 12.20 -9.05 -10.14
CA GLY A 127 13.34 -9.12 -11.06
C GLY A 127 14.67 -9.43 -10.36
N CYS A 128 14.63 -10.08 -9.20
CA CYS A 128 15.81 -10.49 -8.43
C CYS A 128 15.95 -12.02 -8.50
N SER A 129 17.02 -12.51 -9.11
CA SER A 129 17.22 -13.94 -9.33
C SER A 129 18.38 -14.53 -8.55
N ALA A 130 19.36 -13.73 -8.17
CA ALA A 130 20.58 -14.17 -7.50
C ALA A 130 21.09 -13.09 -6.52
N PRO A 131 20.45 -12.96 -5.35
CA PRO A 131 20.84 -11.97 -4.38
C PRO A 131 22.21 -12.29 -3.76
N GLU A 132 23.02 -11.27 -3.54
CA GLU A 132 24.30 -11.36 -2.85
C GLU A 132 24.09 -11.58 -1.35
N LEU A 133 23.02 -10.99 -0.81
CA LEU A 133 22.60 -11.13 0.58
C LEU A 133 21.07 -11.27 0.63
N ASN A 134 20.60 -12.13 1.52
CA ASN A 134 19.18 -12.28 1.81
C ASN A 134 18.98 -12.19 3.34
N TYR A 135 17.84 -11.66 3.74
CA TYR A 135 17.39 -11.73 5.12
C TYR A 135 15.87 -11.83 5.15
N GLU A 136 15.34 -12.40 6.22
CA GLU A 136 13.91 -12.51 6.44
C GLU A 136 13.56 -12.35 7.91
N THR A 137 12.28 -12.12 8.19
CA THR A 137 11.72 -12.26 9.54
C THR A 137 11.21 -13.67 9.74
N GLU A 138 11.01 -14.03 11.00
CA GLU A 138 10.13 -15.15 11.34
C GLU A 138 8.74 -14.93 10.72
N MET A 139 8.08 -16.04 10.41
CA MET A 139 6.70 -16.00 9.92
C MET A 139 5.77 -15.60 11.07
N ALA A 140 5.02 -14.52 10.86
CA ALA A 140 4.03 -14.08 11.83
C ALA A 140 2.84 -15.06 11.90
N PRO A 141 2.05 -15.08 13.00
CA PRO A 141 0.92 -15.99 13.17
C PRO A 141 -0.15 -15.89 12.07
N ASN A 142 -0.22 -14.76 11.38
CA ASN A 142 -1.13 -14.54 10.26
C ASN A 142 -0.55 -14.99 8.91
N GLY A 143 0.59 -15.70 8.88
CA GLY A 143 1.27 -16.11 7.64
C GLY A 143 2.12 -15.01 7.00
N GLY A 144 2.20 -13.83 7.62
CA GLY A 144 2.97 -12.69 7.11
C GLY A 144 4.48 -12.86 7.31
N GLN A 145 5.27 -12.67 6.25
CA GLN A 145 6.73 -12.70 6.35
C GLN A 145 7.36 -11.57 5.54
N LEU A 146 8.30 -10.84 6.14
CA LEU A 146 9.13 -9.86 5.45
C LEU A 146 10.41 -10.55 4.97
N ARG A 147 10.73 -10.40 3.69
CA ARG A 147 11.93 -10.89 3.04
C ARG A 147 12.60 -9.75 2.31
N VAL A 148 13.91 -9.68 2.42
CA VAL A 148 14.71 -8.61 1.83
C VAL A 148 15.93 -9.20 1.16
N TYR A 149 16.22 -8.70 -0.03
CA TYR A 149 17.27 -9.19 -0.90
C TYR A 149 18.13 -8.02 -1.33
N TYR A 150 19.44 -8.21 -1.40
CA TYR A 150 20.37 -7.24 -1.94
C TYR A 150 21.04 -7.78 -3.19
N GLU A 151 20.99 -7.02 -4.27
CA GLU A 151 21.68 -7.35 -5.53
C GLU A 151 22.08 -6.04 -6.23
N LYS A 152 23.38 -5.90 -6.56
CA LYS A 152 23.89 -4.82 -7.45
C LYS A 152 23.44 -3.41 -7.04
N GLY A 153 23.56 -3.06 -5.75
CA GLY A 153 23.21 -1.72 -5.24
C GLY A 153 21.71 -1.45 -5.14
N LYS A 154 20.89 -2.51 -5.17
CA LYS A 154 19.45 -2.45 -4.97
C LYS A 154 19.03 -3.36 -3.84
N VAL A 155 18.01 -2.91 -3.11
CA VAL A 155 17.32 -3.68 -2.09
C VAL A 155 15.93 -3.99 -2.59
N PHE A 156 15.62 -5.27 -2.68
CA PHE A 156 14.32 -5.78 -3.06
C PHE A 156 13.62 -6.24 -1.79
N VAL A 157 12.38 -5.81 -1.62
CA VAL A 157 11.58 -6.05 -0.43
C VAL A 157 10.32 -6.78 -0.85
N SER A 158 10.04 -7.88 -0.19
CA SER A 158 8.80 -8.64 -0.28
C SER A 158 8.19 -8.77 1.12
N TYR A 159 6.94 -8.37 1.30
CA TYR A 159 6.17 -8.73 2.48
C TYR A 159 4.90 -9.41 2.03
N ASN A 160 4.78 -10.70 2.32
CA ASN A 160 3.69 -11.52 1.83
C ASN A 160 2.98 -12.20 2.99
N VAL A 161 1.66 -12.11 2.99
CA VAL A 161 0.78 -12.93 3.83
C VAL A 161 0.43 -14.18 3.02
N MET A 162 0.91 -15.34 3.46
CA MET A 162 0.56 -16.65 2.86
C MET A 162 -0.84 -17.11 3.28
#